data_AF-A0A7S2XEA2-F1
#
_entry.id   AF-A0A7S2XEA2-F1
#
_cell.length_a   1.000
_cell.length_b   1.000
_cell.length_c   1.000
_cell.angle_alpha   90.00
_cell.angle_beta   90.00
_cell.angle_gamma   90.00
#
_symmetry.space_group_name_H-M   'P 1'
#
loop_
_entity.id
_entity.type
_entity.pdbx_description
1 polymer ?
#
loop_
_entity_poly.entity_id
_entity_poly.type
_entity_poly.pdbx_seq_one_letter_code
_entity_poly.pdbx_strand_id
1 'polypeptide(L)'
;NPETPVFEMNATDLNNGDVKTIPGVGSQLDVFARFNLSQISGQQMKFGLRMFVNPDDSSDYHEIPIEIATDGTAWIYHSNSTFTMYDEDEGILDLRVLVDRSVTETFIQGGRFSHSDWHCPPNYAKIDEMNIAVFNDGPTVHLENLVVFNLETANDRPSGNSTRQRL
;
A
#
# COMPACT_ATOMS: atom_id res chain seq x y z
N ASN A 1 15.21 -2.22 -15.48
CA ASN A 1 15.89 -2.80 -14.32
C ASN A 1 14.85 -2.95 -13.24
N PRO A 2 14.67 -4.11 -12.59
CA PRO A 2 13.98 -4.08 -11.31
C PRO A 2 14.90 -3.30 -10.37
N GLU A 3 14.42 -2.14 -9.93
CA GLU A 3 15.12 -1.28 -8.98
C GLU A 3 15.27 -2.04 -7.65
N THR A 4 16.39 -1.86 -6.96
CA THR A 4 16.58 -2.42 -5.62
C THR A 4 15.48 -1.88 -4.71
N PRO A 5 14.78 -2.71 -3.93
CA PRO A 5 13.77 -2.21 -3.02
C PRO A 5 14.41 -1.25 -2.02
N VAL A 6 13.74 -0.13 -1.75
CA VAL A 6 14.16 0.80 -0.69
C VAL A 6 13.79 0.26 0.69
N PHE A 7 12.82 -0.65 0.74
CA PHE A 7 12.43 -1.37 1.92
C PHE A 7 11.86 -2.75 1.57
N GLU A 8 12.18 -3.75 2.40
CA GLU A 8 11.60 -5.08 2.32
C GLU A 8 11.41 -5.64 3.73
N MET A 9 10.20 -6.13 4.01
CA MET A 9 9.85 -6.85 5.22
C MET A 9 9.20 -8.18 4.82
N ASN A 10 9.76 -9.28 5.31
CA ASN A 10 9.28 -10.63 5.01
C ASN A 10 8.69 -11.29 6.28
N ALA A 11 7.67 -12.13 6.08
CA ALA A 11 7.08 -13.06 7.04
C ALA A 11 6.99 -12.49 8.47
N THR A 12 6.01 -11.63 8.69
CA THR A 12 5.87 -10.86 9.91
C THR A 12 4.46 -10.96 10.46
N ASP A 13 4.32 -11.38 11.71
CA ASP A 13 3.06 -11.27 12.43
C ASP A 13 2.86 -9.82 12.89
N LEU A 14 1.67 -9.30 12.59
CA LEU A 14 1.17 -8.02 13.07
C LEU A 14 0.13 -8.31 14.15
N ASN A 15 0.43 -7.99 15.40
CA ASN A 15 -0.48 -8.17 16.52
C ASN A 15 -1.46 -7.00 16.62
N ASN A 16 -2.47 -7.16 17.47
CA ASN A 16 -3.44 -6.10 17.73
C ASN A 16 -2.75 -4.81 18.23
N GLY A 17 -2.99 -3.70 17.55
CA GLY A 17 -2.42 -2.39 17.85
C GLY A 17 -1.03 -2.16 17.24
N ASP A 18 -0.46 -3.13 16.52
CA ASP A 18 0.82 -2.95 15.86
C ASP A 18 0.70 -1.91 14.74
N VAL A 19 1.61 -0.94 14.75
CA VAL A 19 1.86 -0.02 13.64
C VAL A 19 3.36 -0.06 13.36
N LYS A 20 3.73 -0.48 12.16
CA LYS A 20 5.13 -0.52 11.71
C LYS A 20 5.34 0.56 10.66
N THR A 21 5.97 1.64 11.08
CA THR A 21 6.29 2.79 10.25
C THR A 21 7.62 2.57 9.52
N ILE A 22 7.65 2.89 8.24
CA ILE A 22 8.80 2.80 7.35
C ILE A 22 9.20 4.24 7.00
N PRO A 23 10.30 4.74 7.58
CA PRO A 23 10.62 6.16 7.52
C PRO A 23 11.23 6.57 6.18
N GLY A 24 10.91 7.77 5.72
CA GLY A 24 11.64 8.47 4.66
C GLY A 24 11.67 7.74 3.30
N VAL A 25 10.59 7.03 2.98
CA VAL A 25 10.45 6.40 1.65
C VAL A 25 10.10 7.43 0.58
N GLY A 26 9.48 8.55 0.98
CA GLY A 26 9.18 9.66 0.09
C GLY A 26 7.81 9.57 -0.55
N SER A 27 7.65 10.21 -1.71
CA SER A 27 6.35 10.54 -2.29
C SER A 27 6.02 9.81 -3.60
N GLN A 28 6.95 9.02 -4.14
CA GLN A 28 6.81 8.38 -5.44
C GLN A 28 7.20 6.91 -5.31
N LEU A 29 6.20 6.04 -5.10
CA LEU A 29 6.41 4.69 -4.59
C LEU A 29 5.61 3.64 -5.36
N ASP A 30 6.15 2.44 -5.42
CA ASP A 30 5.42 1.22 -5.75
C ASP A 30 5.49 0.29 -4.53
N VAL A 31 4.37 0.17 -3.83
CA VAL A 31 4.25 -0.58 -2.57
C VAL A 31 3.50 -1.88 -2.84
N PHE A 32 4.08 -3.01 -2.48
CA PHE A 32 3.44 -4.32 -2.55
C PHE A 32 3.28 -4.88 -1.14
N ALA A 33 2.07 -5.32 -0.79
CA ALA A 33 1.80 -6.01 0.46
C ALA A 33 1.00 -7.29 0.19
N ARG A 34 1.44 -8.42 0.77
CA ARG A 34 0.74 -9.70 0.74
C ARG A 34 0.39 -10.14 2.15
N PHE A 35 -0.90 -10.27 2.42
CA PHE A 35 -1.42 -10.75 3.70
C PHE A 35 -1.93 -12.19 3.56
N ASN A 36 -1.65 -13.01 4.56
CA ASN A 36 -2.23 -14.34 4.69
C ASN A 36 -3.37 -14.31 5.71
N LEU A 37 -4.56 -14.60 5.20
CA LEU A 37 -5.84 -14.58 5.90
C LEU A 37 -6.31 -15.98 6.31
N SER A 38 -5.53 -17.03 6.06
CA SER A 38 -5.92 -18.41 6.39
C SER A 38 -6.19 -18.66 7.89
N GLN A 39 -5.70 -17.77 8.76
CA GLN A 39 -5.85 -17.86 10.21
C GLN A 39 -6.99 -17.01 10.78
N ILE A 40 -7.77 -16.33 9.93
CA ILE A 40 -8.63 -15.20 10.30
C ILE A 40 -10.13 -15.56 10.41
N SER A 41 -10.49 -16.84 10.29
CA SER A 41 -11.90 -17.25 10.25
C SER A 41 -12.74 -16.79 11.45
N GLY A 42 -13.90 -16.18 11.18
CA GLY A 42 -14.95 -15.93 12.17
C GLY A 42 -14.73 -14.74 13.12
N GLN A 43 -13.76 -13.87 12.85
CA GLN A 43 -13.50 -12.66 13.65
C GLN A 43 -13.55 -11.40 12.79
N GLN A 44 -14.08 -10.32 13.36
CA GLN A 44 -13.99 -9.02 12.70
C GLN A 44 -12.56 -8.49 12.81
N MET A 45 -12.00 -8.02 11.71
CA MET A 45 -10.62 -7.53 11.64
C MET A 45 -10.54 -6.20 10.89
N LYS A 46 -9.56 -5.37 11.25
CA LYS A 46 -9.19 -4.18 10.49
C LYS A 46 -7.67 -4.08 10.42
N PHE A 47 -7.09 -4.03 9.24
CA PHE A 47 -5.65 -3.89 9.03
C PHE A 47 -5.38 -3.20 7.69
N GLY A 48 -4.14 -2.94 7.35
CA GLY A 48 -3.80 -2.47 6.01
C GLY A 48 -2.62 -1.53 5.99
N LEU A 49 -2.68 -0.55 5.08
CA LEU A 49 -1.58 0.38 4.85
C LEU A 49 -2.00 1.82 5.14
N ARG A 50 -1.02 2.64 5.57
CA ARG A 50 -1.13 4.09 5.70
C ARG A 50 -0.08 4.74 4.80
N MET A 51 -0.53 5.63 3.93
CA MET A 51 0.30 6.44 3.04
C MET A 51 0.42 7.86 3.59
N PHE A 52 1.50 8.56 3.21
CA PHE A 52 1.75 9.94 3.62
C PHE A 52 1.76 10.14 5.14
N VAL A 53 2.32 9.17 5.88
CA VAL A 53 2.47 9.29 7.32
C VAL A 53 3.53 10.35 7.60
N ASN A 54 3.15 11.40 8.33
CA ASN A 54 4.04 12.53 8.62
C ASN A 54 5.27 12.05 9.42
N PRO A 55 6.51 12.54 9.14
CA PRO A 55 7.71 12.13 9.86
C PRO A 55 7.71 12.35 11.38
N ASP A 56 6.87 13.25 11.87
CA ASP A 56 6.67 13.52 13.28
C ASP A 56 5.63 12.60 13.94
N ASP A 57 5.15 11.59 13.21
CA ASP A 57 4.13 10.64 13.63
C ASP A 57 2.79 11.33 13.99
N SER A 58 2.46 12.43 13.30
CA SER A 58 1.13 13.03 13.39
C SER A 58 0.05 12.05 12.92
N SER A 59 -1.17 12.17 13.48
CA SER A 59 -2.33 11.37 13.10
C SER A 59 -2.83 11.61 11.66
N ASP A 60 -2.07 12.35 10.86
CA ASP A 60 -2.42 12.69 9.50
C ASP A 60 -1.78 11.70 8.54
N TYR A 61 -2.62 10.86 7.94
CA TYR A 61 -2.24 9.86 6.96
C TYR A 61 -3.44 9.54 6.07
N HIS A 62 -3.17 8.98 4.89
CA HIS A 62 -4.19 8.33 4.09
C HIS A 62 -4.22 6.85 4.45
N GLU A 63 -5.29 6.39 5.09
CA GLU A 63 -5.49 4.98 5.43
C GLU A 63 -6.16 4.24 4.27
N ILE A 64 -5.63 3.06 3.93
CA ILE A 64 -6.23 2.07 3.03
C ILE A 64 -6.59 0.86 3.91
N PRO A 65 -7.73 0.91 4.62
CA PRO A 65 -8.12 -0.15 5.53
C PRO A 65 -8.76 -1.31 4.76
N ILE A 66 -8.36 -2.51 5.17
CA ILE A 66 -8.98 -3.79 4.85
C ILE A 66 -9.73 -4.22 6.11
N GLU A 67 -11.03 -4.40 6.01
CA GLU A 67 -11.85 -4.97 7.07
C GLU A 67 -12.37 -6.33 6.65
N ILE A 68 -12.35 -7.30 7.56
CA ILE A 68 -12.93 -8.62 7.34
C ILE A 68 -14.09 -8.79 8.30
N ALA A 69 -15.26 -9.17 7.79
CA ALA A 69 -16.41 -9.51 8.62
C ALA A 69 -16.31 -10.93 9.17
N THR A 70 -17.16 -11.20 10.16
CA THR A 70 -17.33 -12.53 10.74
C THR A 70 -17.80 -13.59 9.74
N ASP A 71 -18.43 -13.17 8.63
CA ASP A 71 -18.88 -14.05 7.54
C ASP A 71 -17.81 -14.23 6.44
N GLY A 72 -16.58 -13.78 6.69
CA GLY A 72 -15.45 -13.87 5.78
C GLY A 72 -15.43 -12.84 4.66
N THR A 73 -16.46 -12.00 4.55
CA THR A 73 -16.49 -10.92 3.56
C THR A 73 -15.39 -9.92 3.88
N ALA A 74 -14.50 -9.67 2.91
CA ALA A 74 -13.48 -8.63 3.03
C ALA A 74 -13.93 -7.36 2.30
N TRP A 75 -13.75 -6.22 2.97
CA TRP A 75 -14.00 -4.89 2.44
C TRP A 75 -12.71 -4.09 2.42
N ILE A 76 -12.41 -3.49 1.28
CA ILE A 76 -11.35 -2.48 1.20
C ILE A 76 -12.03 -1.15 1.00
N TYR A 77 -11.84 -0.24 1.94
CA TYR A 77 -12.44 1.09 1.88
C TYR A 77 -11.44 2.07 1.27
N HIS A 78 -11.91 2.76 0.26
CA HIS A 78 -11.36 4.03 -0.18
C HIS A 78 -12.42 5.11 0.08
N SER A 79 -11.99 6.36 0.20
CA SER A 79 -12.79 7.52 0.63
C SER A 79 -14.26 7.51 0.15
N ASN A 80 -14.51 7.10 -1.10
CA ASN A 80 -15.84 7.04 -1.71
C ASN A 80 -16.21 5.67 -2.33
N SER A 81 -15.46 4.61 -2.07
CA SER A 81 -15.75 3.28 -2.61
C SER A 81 -15.42 2.16 -1.64
N THR A 82 -16.28 1.16 -1.59
CA THR A 82 -16.02 -0.08 -0.88
C THR A 82 -15.92 -1.21 -1.90
N PHE A 83 -14.79 -1.93 -1.87
CA PHE A 83 -14.62 -3.14 -2.67
C PHE A 83 -14.98 -4.34 -1.81
N THR A 84 -16.00 -5.08 -2.22
CA THR A 84 -16.37 -6.34 -1.58
C THR A 84 -15.63 -7.47 -2.27
N MET A 85 -14.81 -8.19 -1.51
CA MET A 85 -14.15 -9.39 -1.95
C MET A 85 -14.83 -10.59 -1.33
N TYR A 86 -15.33 -11.47 -2.19
CA TYR A 86 -15.71 -12.83 -1.84
C TYR A 86 -14.59 -13.73 -2.35
N ASP A 87 -13.65 -14.05 -1.48
CA ASP A 87 -12.73 -15.16 -1.72
C ASP A 87 -12.16 -15.61 -0.36
N GLU A 88 -12.97 -16.37 0.37
CA GLU A 88 -12.46 -17.20 1.47
C GLU A 88 -11.51 -18.29 0.95
N ASP A 89 -11.61 -18.63 -0.35
CA ASP A 89 -11.01 -19.85 -0.92
C ASP A 89 -9.49 -19.76 -1.16
N GLU A 90 -8.89 -18.56 -1.19
CA GLU A 90 -7.45 -18.42 -1.42
C GLU A 90 -6.66 -18.00 -0.17
N GLY A 91 -7.31 -17.53 0.90
CA GLY A 91 -6.64 -17.18 2.16
C GLY A 91 -5.47 -16.19 2.02
N ILE A 92 -5.35 -15.52 0.88
CA ILE A 92 -4.27 -14.60 0.53
C ILE A 92 -4.90 -13.32 -0.03
N LEU A 93 -4.39 -12.18 0.42
CA LEU A 93 -4.76 -10.87 -0.06
C LEU A 93 -3.54 -10.12 -0.59
N ASP A 94 -3.54 -9.87 -1.89
CA ASP A 94 -2.52 -9.06 -2.56
C ASP A 94 -2.98 -7.63 -2.76
N LEU A 95 -2.16 -6.69 -2.30
CA LEU A 95 -2.33 -5.26 -2.45
C LEU A 95 -1.09 -4.67 -3.14
N ARG A 96 -1.31 -3.83 -4.15
CA ARG A 96 -0.29 -2.96 -4.72
C ARG A 96 -0.77 -1.52 -4.67
N VAL A 97 0.05 -0.60 -4.20
CA VAL A 97 -0.27 0.83 -4.14
C VAL A 97 0.81 1.60 -4.87
N LEU A 98 0.43 2.28 -5.95
CA LEU A 98 1.26 3.28 -6.59
C LEU A 98 1.00 4.62 -5.92
N VAL A 99 2.06 5.29 -5.51
CA VAL A 99 2.01 6.61 -4.90
C VAL A 99 2.71 7.57 -5.84
N ASP A 100 2.06 8.67 -6.20
CA ASP A 100 2.68 9.80 -6.89
C ASP A 100 2.21 11.10 -6.25
N ARG A 101 3.00 11.60 -5.29
CA ARG A 101 2.82 12.83 -4.54
C ARG A 101 1.45 12.96 -3.88
N SER A 102 0.46 13.44 -4.60
CA SER A 102 -0.89 13.69 -4.12
C SER A 102 -1.89 12.64 -4.61
N VAL A 103 -1.43 11.58 -5.28
CA VAL A 103 -2.30 10.56 -5.86
C VAL A 103 -1.87 9.19 -5.37
N THR A 104 -2.84 8.36 -5.04
CA THR A 104 -2.62 6.93 -4.81
C THR A 104 -3.47 6.13 -5.78
N GLU A 105 -2.89 5.13 -6.41
CA GLU A 105 -3.62 4.12 -7.17
C GLU A 105 -3.43 2.76 -6.51
N THR A 106 -4.52 2.18 -6.03
CA THR A 106 -4.54 0.91 -5.32
C THR A 106 -5.07 -0.18 -6.23
N PHE A 107 -4.35 -1.29 -6.32
CA PHE A 107 -4.72 -2.49 -7.05
C PHE A 107 -4.83 -3.65 -6.08
N ILE A 108 -5.91 -4.41 -6.21
CA ILE A 108 -6.23 -5.53 -5.33
C ILE A 108 -6.30 -6.80 -6.17
N GLN A 109 -5.71 -7.89 -5.68
CA GLN A 109 -5.67 -9.20 -6.35
C GLN A 109 -5.19 -9.11 -7.80
N GLY A 110 -3.99 -8.57 -7.99
CA GLY A 110 -3.40 -8.40 -9.32
C GLY A 110 -4.15 -7.42 -10.24
N GLY A 111 -4.97 -6.52 -9.67
CA GLY A 111 -5.74 -5.53 -10.42
C GLY A 111 -7.16 -5.97 -10.80
N ARG A 112 -7.68 -7.05 -10.21
CA ARG A 112 -9.10 -7.41 -10.31
C ARG A 112 -10.00 -6.26 -9.85
N PHE A 113 -9.54 -5.52 -8.85
CA PHE A 113 -10.09 -4.23 -8.47
C PHE A 113 -9.00 -3.18 -8.49
N SER A 114 -9.35 -1.96 -8.89
CA SER A 114 -8.48 -0.81 -8.80
C SER A 114 -9.23 0.44 -8.39
N HIS A 115 -8.54 1.33 -7.69
CA HIS A 115 -9.08 2.62 -7.28
C HIS A 115 -7.98 3.68 -7.30
N SER A 116 -8.33 4.88 -7.74
CA SER A 116 -7.44 6.04 -7.67
C SER A 116 -8.07 7.07 -6.76
N ASP A 117 -7.28 7.63 -5.84
CA ASP A 117 -7.71 8.66 -4.92
C ASP A 117 -6.73 9.83 -4.93
N TRP A 118 -7.27 11.03 -4.70
CA TRP A 118 -6.53 12.29 -4.67
C TRP A 118 -6.47 12.80 -3.24
N HIS A 119 -5.27 13.08 -2.77
CA HIS A 119 -4.99 13.49 -1.39
C HIS A 119 -4.33 14.84 -1.36
N CYS A 120 -4.70 15.66 -0.39
CA CYS A 120 -3.86 16.77 0.02
C CYS A 120 -2.87 16.23 1.06
N PRO A 121 -1.59 15.98 0.72
CA PRO A 121 -0.65 15.46 1.70
C PRO A 121 -0.56 16.46 2.87
N PRO A 122 -0.51 15.96 4.11
CA PRO A 122 -0.66 16.81 5.29
C PRO A 122 0.43 17.86 5.40
N ASN A 123 1.61 17.57 4.85
CA ASN A 123 2.71 18.51 4.76
C ASN A 123 3.40 18.43 3.40
N TYR A 124 2.90 19.20 2.43
CA TYR A 124 3.49 19.25 1.08
C TYR A 124 4.98 19.66 1.08
N ALA A 125 5.42 20.46 2.06
CA ALA A 125 6.82 20.88 2.16
C ALA A 125 7.77 19.73 2.53
N LYS A 126 7.24 18.63 3.08
CA LYS A 126 7.98 17.43 3.49
C LYS A 126 7.53 16.18 2.74
N ILE A 127 6.93 16.34 1.56
CA ILE A 127 6.34 15.22 0.83
C ILE A 127 7.37 14.11 0.54
N ASP A 128 8.62 14.49 0.25
CA ASP A 128 9.72 13.56 -0.03
C ASP A 128 10.36 12.96 1.23
N GLU A 129 9.91 13.38 2.42
CA GLU A 129 10.30 12.79 3.70
C GLU A 129 9.21 11.89 4.26
N MET A 130 8.04 11.78 3.59
CA MET A 130 6.89 11.04 4.09
C MET A 130 7.21 9.57 4.36
N ASN A 131 6.58 9.06 5.39
CA ASN A 131 6.64 7.67 5.79
C ASN A 131 5.45 6.93 5.19
N ILE A 132 5.55 5.60 5.18
CA ILE A 132 4.39 4.72 5.08
C ILE A 132 4.30 3.89 6.35
N ALA A 133 3.15 3.29 6.61
CA ALA A 133 3.04 2.30 7.68
C ALA A 133 2.15 1.13 7.27
N VAL A 134 2.44 -0.04 7.84
CA VAL A 134 1.49 -1.15 7.90
C VAL A 134 0.91 -1.20 9.31
N PHE A 135 -0.39 -1.42 9.43
CA PHE A 135 -1.08 -1.44 10.72
C PHE A 135 -2.00 -2.65 10.87
N ASN A 136 -2.27 -3.02 12.11
CA ASN A 136 -3.30 -3.99 12.47
C ASN A 136 -4.08 -3.52 13.71
N ASP A 137 -5.39 -3.42 13.58
CA ASP A 137 -6.38 -3.09 14.60
C ASP A 137 -7.40 -4.23 14.70
N GLY A 138 -6.87 -5.42 14.99
CA GLY A 138 -7.61 -6.67 15.02
C GLY A 138 -6.77 -7.82 15.56
N PRO A 139 -7.28 -9.06 15.48
CA PRO A 139 -6.51 -10.28 15.72
C PRO A 139 -5.21 -10.33 14.90
N THR A 140 -4.28 -11.19 15.26
CA THR A 140 -2.99 -11.28 14.56
C THR A 140 -3.19 -11.56 13.06
N VAL A 141 -2.58 -10.71 12.21
CA VAL A 141 -2.51 -10.89 10.76
C VAL A 141 -1.10 -11.30 10.38
N HIS A 142 -0.97 -12.28 9.51
CA HIS A 142 0.33 -12.64 8.95
C HIS A 142 0.60 -11.84 7.67
N LEU A 143 1.58 -10.95 7.71
CA LEU A 143 2.11 -10.24 6.55
C LEU A 143 3.22 -11.09 5.94
N GLU A 144 2.96 -11.73 4.80
CA GLU A 144 3.96 -12.56 4.12
C GLU A 144 5.09 -11.72 3.54
N ASN A 145 4.75 -10.58 2.95
CA ASN A 145 5.72 -9.68 2.35
C ASN A 145 5.18 -8.25 2.28
N LEU A 146 6.05 -7.27 2.55
CA LEU A 146 5.89 -5.86 2.23
C LEU A 146 7.16 -5.35 1.54
N VAL A 147 7.04 -4.95 0.28
CA VAL A 147 8.14 -4.41 -0.53
C VAL A 147 7.81 -3.00 -0.99
N VAL A 148 8.79 -2.12 -0.92
CA VAL A 148 8.68 -0.73 -1.39
C VAL A 148 9.78 -0.45 -2.39
N PHE A 149 9.38 0.08 -3.55
CA PHE A 149 10.29 0.63 -4.54
C PHE A 149 10.05 2.13 -4.67
N ASN A 150 11.10 2.88 -4.99
CA ASN A 150 10.92 4.21 -5.54
C ASN A 150 10.43 4.08 -6.98
N LEU A 151 9.65 5.04 -7.44
CA LEU A 151 9.29 5.18 -8.85
C LEU A 151 10.12 6.29 -9.47
N GLU A 152 10.86 5.97 -10.54
CA GLU A 152 11.45 6.99 -11.39
C GLU A 152 10.34 7.85 -12.03
N THR A 153 10.49 9.17 -12.00
CA THR A 153 9.57 10.01 -12.77
C THR A 153 9.79 9.76 -14.26
N ALA A 154 8.71 9.71 -15.03
CA ALA A 154 8.78 9.46 -16.47
C ALA A 154 9.66 10.47 -17.24
N ASN A 155 9.97 11.63 -16.63
CA ASN A 155 10.80 12.68 -17.20
C ASN A 155 12.31 12.52 -16.92
N ASP A 156 12.72 11.63 -16.01
CA ASP A 156 14.12 11.42 -15.65
C ASP A 156 14.85 10.43 -16.59
N ARG A 157 14.13 9.82 -17.54
CA ARG A 157 14.78 9.10 -18.63
C ARG A 157 15.52 10.13 -19.48
N PRO A 158 16.87 10.09 -19.57
CA PRO A 158 17.57 10.95 -20.50
C PRO A 158 16.96 10.70 -21.88
N SER A 159 16.56 11.79 -22.54
CA SER A 159 16.12 11.76 -23.93
C SER A 159 17.31 11.30 -24.78
N GLY A 160 17.56 10.00 -24.80
CA GLY A 160 18.50 9.37 -25.69
C GLY A 160 18.07 9.79 -27.09
N ASN A 161 18.94 10.58 -27.74
CA ASN A 161 18.82 11.00 -29.12
C ASN A 161 18.41 9.81 -30.00
N SER A 162 17.10 9.64 -30.22
CA SER A 162 16.63 8.78 -31.29
C SER A 162 16.89 9.54 -32.58
N THR A 163 18.10 9.36 -33.10
CA THR A 163 18.38 9.65 -34.51
C THR A 163 17.46 8.74 -35.29
N ARG A 164 16.26 9.24 -35.65
CA ARG A 164 15.39 8.60 -36.64
C ARG A 164 16.17 8.57 -37.95
N GLN A 165 16.90 7.49 -38.21
CA GLN A 165 17.28 7.17 -39.58
C GLN A 165 15.97 6.84 -40.31
N ARG A 166 15.57 7.76 -41.19
CA ARG A 166 14.57 7.49 -42.23
C ARG A 166 15.13 6.36 -43.10
N LEU A 167 14.39 5.26 -43.19
CA LEU A 167 14.42 4.38 -44.36
C LEU A 167 13.48 4.96 -45.42
#